data_AF-A0A1H2PKD4-F1
#
_entry.id   AF-A0A1H2PKD4-F1
#
_cell.length_a   1.000
_cell.length_b   1.000
_cell.length_c   1.000
_cell.angle_alpha   90.00
_cell.angle_beta   90.00
_cell.angle_gamma   90.00
#
_symmetry.space_group_name_H-M   'P 1'
#
loop_
_entity.id
_entity.type
_entity.pdbx_description
1 polymer ?
#
loop_
_entity_poly.entity_id
_entity_poly.type
_entity_poly.pdbx_seq_one_letter_code
_entity_poly.pdbx_strand_id
1 'polypeptide(L)'
;MKTRAAIAWEAQKPLSIEEVELAGPKAGEVLVEIKATGICHTDYYTLSGADPEGAFPAILGHEGAGIVREVGPGVSTLRVDDHVIPLYTPECRQCKFCLSRKTNLCQAIRSTQGRGVMPDGTSRFSLDGRPILHYMGTSTFSNFIVVPEIALAKIRPDAPFDKVCYIGCGVTTGVGAVVFSAKVEAGA
;
A
#
# COMPACT_ATOMS: atom_id res chain seq x y z
N MET A 1 4.21 -4.46 -17.71
CA MET A 1 4.60 -5.87 -17.49
C MET A 1 3.37 -6.69 -17.15
N LYS A 2 3.48 -8.01 -17.07
CA LYS A 2 2.45 -8.87 -16.48
C LYS A 2 2.83 -9.25 -15.05
N THR A 3 1.85 -9.39 -14.16
CA THR A 3 2.05 -9.81 -12.77
C THR A 3 0.92 -10.73 -12.33
N ARG A 4 1.24 -11.72 -11.49
CA ARG A 4 0.24 -12.57 -10.84
C ARG A 4 -0.32 -11.81 -9.63
N ALA A 5 -1.64 -11.73 -9.52
CA ALA A 5 -2.34 -11.03 -8.45
C ALA A 5 -3.59 -11.80 -7.99
N ALA A 6 -4.01 -11.53 -6.75
CA ALA A 6 -5.30 -11.98 -6.22
C ALA A 6 -6.33 -10.86 -6.39
N ILE A 7 -7.27 -11.05 -7.32
CA ILE A 7 -8.32 -10.09 -7.65
C ILE A 7 -9.56 -10.38 -6.83
N ALA A 8 -10.09 -9.35 -6.17
CA ALA A 8 -11.45 -9.36 -5.65
C ALA A 8 -12.38 -8.80 -6.73
N TRP A 9 -13.15 -9.67 -7.38
CA TRP A 9 -14.09 -9.26 -8.44
C TRP A 9 -15.34 -8.60 -7.89
N GLU A 10 -15.86 -9.14 -6.79
CA GLU A 10 -17.08 -8.71 -6.13
C GLU A 10 -16.96 -9.00 -4.63
N ALA A 11 -17.72 -8.27 -3.82
CA ALA A 11 -17.83 -8.58 -2.39
C ALA A 11 -18.35 -10.02 -2.18
N GLN A 12 -17.89 -10.66 -1.10
CA GLN A 12 -18.26 -12.00 -0.64
C GLN A 12 -17.88 -13.15 -1.58
N LYS A 13 -17.14 -12.87 -2.66
CA LYS A 13 -16.57 -13.89 -3.53
C LYS A 13 -15.13 -14.22 -3.11
N PRO A 14 -14.67 -15.47 -3.29
CA PRO A 14 -13.25 -15.78 -3.14
C PRO A 14 -12.38 -14.91 -4.06
N LEU A 15 -11.15 -14.64 -3.62
CA LEU A 15 -10.15 -14.01 -4.47
C LEU A 15 -9.81 -14.94 -5.64
N SER A 16 -9.72 -14.38 -6.84
CA SER A 16 -9.28 -15.09 -8.04
C SER A 16 -7.80 -14.82 -8.29
N ILE A 17 -7.01 -15.88 -8.52
CA ILE A 17 -5.58 -15.73 -8.82
C ILE A 17 -5.37 -15.66 -10.32
N GLU A 18 -5.02 -14.48 -10.82
CA GLU A 18 -4.96 -14.19 -12.26
C GLU A 18 -3.67 -13.46 -12.63
N GLU A 19 -3.33 -13.50 -13.91
CA GLU A 19 -2.25 -12.69 -14.48
C GLU A 19 -2.85 -11.40 -15.05
N VAL A 20 -2.42 -10.25 -14.55
CA VAL A 20 -2.92 -8.92 -14.94
C VAL A 20 -1.80 -8.08 -15.57
N GLU A 21 -2.17 -7.09 -16.38
CA GLU A 21 -1.21 -6.09 -16.83
C GLU A 21 -0.95 -5.06 -15.72
N LEU A 22 0.33 -4.76 -15.51
CA LEU A 22 0.81 -3.69 -14.65
C LEU A 22 1.60 -2.68 -15.48
N ALA A 23 1.07 -1.46 -15.60
CA ALA A 23 1.79 -0.34 -16.18
C ALA A 23 2.99 0.08 -15.31
N GLY A 24 4.08 0.52 -15.93
CA GLY A 24 5.27 0.99 -15.23
C GLY A 24 5.02 2.29 -14.42
N PRO A 25 5.95 2.65 -13.51
CA PRO A 25 5.81 3.83 -12.68
C PRO A 25 5.87 5.12 -13.52
N LYS A 26 4.95 6.04 -13.24
CA LYS A 26 5.01 7.42 -13.76
C LYS A 26 5.82 8.33 -12.81
N ALA A 27 5.84 9.63 -13.08
CA ALA A 27 6.55 10.59 -12.26
C ALA A 27 6.11 10.51 -10.77
N GLY A 28 7.10 10.41 -9.87
CA GLY A 28 6.87 10.26 -8.42
C GLY A 28 6.36 8.89 -7.98
N GLU A 29 6.36 7.87 -8.86
CA GLU A 29 5.91 6.51 -8.54
C GLU A 29 7.07 5.51 -8.59
N VAL A 30 6.87 4.36 -7.95
CA VAL A 30 7.88 3.33 -7.78
C VAL A 30 7.27 1.96 -8.01
N LEU A 31 7.94 1.14 -8.81
CA LEU A 31 7.63 -0.28 -8.98
C LEU A 31 8.32 -1.08 -7.87
N VAL A 32 7.57 -1.93 -7.18
CA VAL A 32 8.07 -2.77 -6.09
C VAL A 32 7.71 -4.23 -6.37
N GLU A 33 8.69 -5.12 -6.24
CA GLU A 33 8.47 -6.57 -6.15
C GLU A 33 8.11 -6.93 -4.70
N ILE A 34 6.90 -7.41 -4.47
CA ILE A 34 6.44 -7.86 -3.16
C ILE A 34 7.05 -9.22 -2.84
N LYS A 35 7.73 -9.30 -1.70
CA LYS A 35 8.41 -10.52 -1.21
C LYS A 35 7.61 -11.22 -0.12
N ALA A 36 6.81 -10.47 0.63
CA ALA A 36 5.85 -11.00 1.60
C ALA A 36 4.69 -10.02 1.77
N THR A 37 3.50 -10.55 2.05
CA THR A 37 2.33 -9.77 2.45
C THR A 37 1.60 -10.47 3.59
N GLY A 38 1.16 -9.72 4.59
CA GLY A 38 0.23 -10.16 5.63
C GLY A 38 -1.19 -10.23 5.10
N ILE A 39 -2.03 -11.03 5.77
CA ILE A 39 -3.50 -11.01 5.60
C ILE A 39 -4.07 -10.37 6.85
N CYS A 40 -4.70 -9.21 6.71
CA CYS A 40 -5.23 -8.44 7.81
C CYS A 40 -6.76 -8.46 7.81
N HIS A 41 -7.35 -8.20 8.98
CA HIS A 41 -8.79 -8.11 9.11
C HIS A 41 -9.40 -7.02 8.22
N THR A 42 -8.68 -5.93 7.94
CA THR A 42 -9.16 -4.86 7.03
C THR A 42 -9.40 -5.39 5.61
N ASP A 43 -8.52 -6.27 5.11
CA ASP A 43 -8.70 -6.86 3.77
C ASP A 43 -9.96 -7.73 3.72
N TYR A 44 -10.19 -8.53 4.78
CA TYR A 44 -11.42 -9.33 4.92
C TYR A 44 -12.67 -8.44 5.07
N TYR A 45 -12.59 -7.36 5.85
CA TYR A 45 -13.70 -6.45 6.08
C TYR A 45 -14.18 -5.81 4.77
N THR A 46 -13.25 -5.33 3.93
CA THR A 46 -13.59 -4.86 2.59
C THR A 46 -14.17 -6.01 1.74
N LEU A 47 -13.51 -7.17 1.68
CA LEU A 47 -13.99 -8.32 0.89
C LEU A 47 -15.39 -8.78 1.32
N SER A 48 -15.75 -8.67 2.59
CA SER A 48 -17.07 -9.07 3.09
C SER A 48 -18.22 -8.17 2.61
N GLY A 49 -17.91 -7.00 2.04
CA GLY A 49 -18.88 -5.97 1.65
C GLY A 49 -19.39 -5.11 2.81
N ALA A 50 -18.82 -5.26 4.01
CA ALA A 50 -19.19 -4.45 5.17
C ALA A 50 -18.57 -3.05 5.15
N ASP A 51 -17.50 -2.86 4.36
CA ASP A 51 -16.86 -1.57 4.14
C ASP A 51 -17.70 -0.69 3.20
N PRO A 52 -18.27 0.44 3.67
CA PRO A 52 -19.08 1.32 2.83
C PRO A 52 -18.26 2.05 1.76
N GLU A 53 -16.93 2.10 1.89
CA GLU A 53 -16.02 2.66 0.87
C GLU A 53 -15.46 1.56 -0.06
N GLY A 54 -15.83 0.30 0.15
CA GLY A 54 -15.35 -0.83 -0.63
C GLY A 54 -15.76 -0.74 -2.12
N ALA A 55 -14.76 -0.78 -3.01
CA ALA A 55 -14.96 -0.73 -4.45
C ALA A 55 -14.29 -1.93 -5.15
N PHE A 56 -14.95 -2.44 -6.19
CA PHE A 56 -14.54 -3.64 -6.92
C PHE A 56 -14.67 -3.42 -8.45
N PRO A 57 -13.89 -4.11 -9.30
CA PRO A 57 -12.85 -5.08 -8.94
C PRO A 57 -11.58 -4.40 -8.41
N ALA A 58 -10.92 -5.02 -7.43
CA ALA A 58 -9.72 -4.47 -6.80
C ALA A 58 -8.69 -5.55 -6.48
N ILE A 59 -7.41 -5.17 -6.44
CA ILE A 59 -6.33 -5.97 -5.85
C ILE A 59 -6.13 -5.49 -4.42
N LEU A 60 -6.54 -6.29 -3.44
CA LEU A 60 -6.48 -5.98 -2.01
C LEU A 60 -5.04 -6.09 -1.45
N GLY A 61 -4.93 -6.08 -0.12
CA GLY A 61 -3.67 -6.22 0.60
C GLY A 61 -3.01 -4.87 0.86
N HIS A 62 -2.65 -4.61 2.10
CA HIS A 62 -1.97 -3.39 2.53
C HIS A 62 -0.79 -3.60 3.49
N GLU A 63 -0.42 -4.85 3.76
CA GLU A 63 0.65 -5.23 4.71
C GLU A 63 1.80 -5.91 3.98
N GLY A 64 2.50 -5.18 3.10
CA GLY A 64 3.56 -5.74 2.25
C GLY A 64 4.98 -5.39 2.69
N ALA A 65 5.94 -6.18 2.26
CA ALA A 65 7.35 -5.79 2.22
C ALA A 65 8.01 -6.30 0.93
N GLY A 66 8.88 -5.48 0.35
CA GLY A 66 9.36 -5.70 -1.00
C GLY A 66 10.68 -5.03 -1.35
N ILE A 67 11.05 -5.14 -2.63
CA ILE A 67 12.27 -4.56 -3.19
C ILE A 67 11.90 -3.64 -4.34
N VAL A 68 12.48 -2.44 -4.37
CA VAL A 68 12.31 -1.50 -5.49
C VAL A 68 12.94 -2.05 -6.75
N ARG A 69 12.18 -2.07 -7.85
CA ARG A 69 12.63 -2.56 -9.16
C ARG A 69 12.72 -1.50 -10.24
N GLU A 70 11.93 -0.43 -10.12
CA GLU A 70 11.98 0.70 -11.04
C GLU A 70 11.51 1.96 -10.31
N VAL A 71 12.12 3.11 -10.62
CA VAL A 71 11.71 4.41 -10.09
C VAL A 71 11.31 5.32 -11.25
N GLY A 72 10.16 5.97 -11.11
CA GLY A 72 9.69 6.94 -12.09
C GLY A 72 10.42 8.28 -11.99
N PRO A 73 10.23 9.18 -12.98
CA PRO A 73 10.86 10.50 -12.97
C PRO A 73 10.56 11.30 -11.69
N GLY A 74 11.58 11.97 -11.14
CA GLY A 74 11.43 12.83 -9.95
C GLY A 74 11.45 12.11 -8.60
N VAL A 75 11.49 10.77 -8.57
CA VAL A 75 11.79 10.01 -7.35
C VAL A 75 13.22 10.31 -6.91
N SER A 76 13.42 10.60 -5.62
CA SER A 76 14.69 11.13 -5.09
C SER A 76 15.16 10.47 -3.80
N THR A 77 14.26 9.80 -3.08
CA THR A 77 14.51 9.17 -1.77
C THR A 77 14.66 7.65 -1.85
N LEU A 78 14.35 7.06 -3.01
CA LEU A 78 14.41 5.63 -3.28
C LEU A 78 15.20 5.35 -4.55
N ARG A 79 15.82 4.17 -4.60
CA ARG A 79 16.52 3.64 -5.77
C ARG A 79 16.27 2.15 -5.93
N VAL A 80 16.58 1.62 -7.11
CA VAL A 80 16.55 0.17 -7.37
C VAL A 80 17.33 -0.58 -6.29
N ASP A 81 16.81 -1.74 -5.91
CA ASP A 81 17.31 -2.63 -4.85
C ASP A 81 17.13 -2.13 -3.41
N ASP A 82 16.53 -0.96 -3.18
CA ASP A 82 16.13 -0.59 -1.83
C ASP A 82 15.01 -1.51 -1.33
N HIS A 83 15.15 -1.97 -0.08
CA HIS A 83 14.10 -2.72 0.61
C HIS A 83 13.09 -1.73 1.17
N VAL A 84 11.79 -2.02 1.01
CA VAL A 84 10.72 -1.08 1.32
C VAL A 84 9.49 -1.76 1.92
N ILE A 85 8.71 -0.96 2.66
CA ILE A 85 7.36 -1.29 3.13
C ILE A 85 6.39 -0.26 2.53
N PRO A 86 5.33 -0.68 1.81
CA PRO A 86 4.24 0.19 1.38
C PRO A 86 3.46 0.75 2.57
N LEU A 87 3.05 2.01 2.47
CA LEU A 87 2.35 2.75 3.52
C LEU A 87 0.95 3.11 3.03
N TYR A 88 -0.07 2.51 3.64
CA TYR A 88 -1.45 2.89 3.36
C TYR A 88 -1.79 4.31 3.86
N THR A 89 -1.01 4.84 4.81
CA THR A 89 -1.03 6.26 5.17
C THR A 89 0.28 6.89 4.69
N PRO A 90 0.28 7.66 3.59
CA PRO A 90 1.50 8.21 3.02
C PRO A 90 2.11 9.30 3.92
N GLU A 91 3.35 9.68 3.67
CA GLU A 91 4.02 10.78 4.36
C GLU A 91 4.66 11.75 3.35
N CYS A 92 3.92 12.76 2.90
CA CYS A 92 4.43 13.72 1.91
C CYS A 92 5.42 14.76 2.47
N ARG A 93 5.55 14.86 3.80
CA ARG A 93 6.47 15.75 4.54
C ARG A 93 6.35 17.25 4.30
N GLN A 94 5.34 17.69 3.56
CA GLN A 94 5.15 19.10 3.19
C GLN A 94 3.75 19.65 3.45
N CYS A 95 2.73 18.79 3.59
CA CYS A 95 1.37 19.27 3.89
C CYS A 95 1.22 19.67 5.37
N LYS A 96 0.20 20.48 5.65
CA LYS A 96 -0.12 20.95 7.02
C LYS A 96 -0.20 19.81 8.04
N PHE A 97 -0.71 18.64 7.64
CA PHE A 97 -0.84 17.48 8.53
C PHE A 97 0.54 16.90 8.89
N CYS A 98 1.37 16.59 7.89
CA CYS A 98 2.74 16.10 8.10
C CYS A 98 3.61 17.07 8.92
N LEU A 99 3.42 18.38 8.74
CA LEU A 99 4.18 19.41 9.46
C LEU A 99 3.67 19.68 10.88
N SER A 100 2.48 19.20 11.24
CA SER A 100 1.78 19.60 12.47
C SER A 100 2.39 19.05 13.77
N ARG A 101 3.12 17.92 13.69
CA ARG A 101 3.56 17.09 14.84
C ARG A 101 2.41 16.61 15.76
N LYS A 102 1.15 16.74 15.32
CA LYS A 102 -0.05 16.36 16.08
C LYS A 102 -0.78 15.14 15.50
N THR A 103 -0.51 14.80 14.25
CA THR A 103 -1.16 13.73 13.51
C THR A 103 -0.23 13.16 12.45
N ASN A 104 -0.45 11.90 12.08
CA ASN A 104 0.18 11.19 10.97
C ASN A 104 -0.72 11.11 9.72
N LEU A 105 -1.94 11.68 9.75
CA LEU A 105 -2.96 11.52 8.70
C LEU A 105 -2.71 12.45 7.51
N CYS A 106 -1.67 12.15 6.72
CA CYS A 106 -1.36 12.88 5.50
C CYS A 106 -2.56 12.94 4.54
N GLN A 107 -2.84 14.12 3.99
CA GLN A 107 -3.97 14.34 3.08
C GLN A 107 -3.56 14.46 1.61
N ALA A 108 -2.27 14.32 1.28
CA ALA A 108 -1.73 14.66 -0.04
C ALA A 108 -2.40 13.89 -1.19
N ILE A 109 -2.78 12.63 -0.97
CA ILE A 109 -3.36 11.75 -2.00
C ILE A 109 -4.64 11.05 -1.52
N ARG A 110 -5.23 11.46 -0.38
CA ARG A 110 -6.39 10.75 0.22
C ARG A 110 -7.60 10.68 -0.72
N SER A 111 -7.81 11.72 -1.53
CA SER A 111 -8.94 11.83 -2.46
C SER A 111 -8.86 10.88 -3.66
N THR A 112 -7.65 10.56 -4.15
CA THR A 112 -7.44 9.56 -5.21
C THR A 112 -7.33 8.16 -4.63
N GLN A 113 -6.61 8.03 -3.50
CA GLN A 113 -6.45 6.77 -2.78
C GLN A 113 -7.81 6.17 -2.36
N GLY A 114 -8.75 6.99 -1.88
CA GLY A 114 -10.11 6.55 -1.53
C GLY A 114 -10.96 6.10 -2.71
N ARG A 115 -10.58 6.47 -3.94
CA ARG A 115 -11.23 6.03 -5.17
C ARG A 115 -10.52 4.82 -5.80
N GLY A 116 -9.48 4.29 -5.16
CA GLY A 116 -8.70 3.16 -5.67
C GLY A 116 -7.86 3.49 -6.91
N VAL A 117 -7.36 4.72 -7.02
CA VAL A 117 -6.53 5.17 -8.15
C VAL A 117 -5.29 5.92 -7.69
N MET A 118 -4.30 6.00 -8.59
CA MET A 118 -3.05 6.75 -8.39
C MET A 118 -3.30 8.26 -8.31
N PRO A 119 -2.32 9.08 -7.90
CA PRO A 119 -2.48 10.54 -7.80
C PRO A 119 -2.92 11.23 -9.11
N ASP A 120 -2.63 10.61 -10.26
CA ASP A 120 -3.07 11.07 -11.59
C ASP A 120 -4.50 10.64 -11.97
N GLY A 121 -5.22 9.98 -11.05
CA GLY A 121 -6.59 9.51 -11.27
C GLY A 121 -6.71 8.23 -12.09
N THR A 122 -5.60 7.57 -12.44
CA THR A 122 -5.59 6.34 -13.26
C THR A 122 -5.20 5.11 -12.43
N SER A 123 -5.57 3.92 -12.90
CA SER A 123 -5.01 2.68 -12.36
C SER A 123 -3.74 2.29 -13.11
N ARG A 124 -2.83 1.61 -12.41
CA ARG A 124 -1.70 0.87 -12.99
C ARG A 124 -2.05 -0.57 -13.34
N PHE A 125 -3.15 -1.12 -12.82
CA PHE A 125 -3.59 -2.48 -13.09
C PHE A 125 -4.71 -2.50 -14.13
N SER A 126 -4.62 -3.44 -15.07
CA SER A 126 -5.71 -3.79 -15.96
C SER A 126 -5.78 -5.28 -16.23
N LEU A 127 -6.93 -5.74 -16.72
CA LEU A 127 -7.09 -7.05 -17.34
C LEU A 127 -7.92 -6.88 -18.61
N ASP A 128 -7.39 -7.32 -19.76
CA ASP A 128 -8.02 -7.16 -21.07
C ASP A 128 -8.43 -5.70 -21.37
N GLY A 129 -7.58 -4.76 -20.96
CA GLY A 129 -7.80 -3.32 -21.13
C GLY A 129 -8.83 -2.71 -20.17
N ARG A 130 -9.44 -3.49 -19.26
CA ARG A 130 -10.33 -2.97 -18.22
C ARG A 130 -9.52 -2.65 -16.96
N PRO A 131 -9.66 -1.46 -16.37
CA PRO A 131 -8.91 -1.09 -15.17
C PRO A 131 -9.36 -1.91 -13.96
N ILE A 132 -8.39 -2.33 -13.14
CA ILE A 132 -8.62 -2.91 -11.81
C ILE A 132 -8.19 -1.89 -10.76
N LEU A 133 -8.98 -1.70 -9.71
CA LEU A 133 -8.71 -0.68 -8.69
C LEU A 133 -7.53 -1.06 -7.79
N HIS A 134 -6.83 -0.03 -7.33
CA HIS A 134 -5.88 -0.11 -6.23
C HIS A 134 -6.61 -0.17 -4.90
N TYR A 135 -6.02 -0.84 -3.92
CA TYR A 135 -6.55 -0.91 -2.56
C TYR A 135 -5.63 -0.18 -1.60
N MET A 136 -6.20 0.82 -0.92
CA MET A 136 -5.50 1.67 0.06
C MET A 136 -4.16 2.25 -0.46
N GLY A 137 -4.01 2.39 -1.78
CA GLY A 137 -2.76 2.84 -2.41
C GLY A 137 -1.57 1.89 -2.25
N THR A 138 -1.81 0.59 -2.06
CA THR A 138 -0.75 -0.41 -1.79
C THR A 138 -0.89 -1.68 -2.63
N SER A 139 -2.07 -2.34 -2.64
CA SER A 139 -2.39 -3.50 -3.48
C SER A 139 -1.40 -4.67 -3.40
N THR A 140 -0.99 -5.01 -2.18
CA THR A 140 0.09 -5.97 -1.91
C THR A 140 -0.26 -7.43 -2.17
N PHE A 141 -1.50 -7.74 -2.56
CA PHE A 141 -1.88 -9.06 -3.10
C PHE A 141 -1.50 -9.25 -4.58
N SER A 142 -0.47 -8.55 -5.06
CA SER A 142 0.17 -8.75 -6.36
C SER A 142 1.67 -8.95 -6.17
N ASN A 143 2.29 -9.80 -7.00
CA ASN A 143 3.75 -9.99 -6.98
C ASN A 143 4.52 -8.69 -7.26
N PHE A 144 3.94 -7.79 -8.05
CA PHE A 144 4.48 -6.46 -8.33
C PHE A 144 3.40 -5.39 -8.14
N ILE A 145 3.78 -4.25 -7.58
CA ILE A 145 2.91 -3.10 -7.37
C ILE A 145 3.58 -1.83 -7.88
N VAL A 146 2.78 -0.82 -8.19
CA VAL A 146 3.25 0.55 -8.40
C VAL A 146 2.54 1.46 -7.41
N VAL A 147 3.33 2.20 -6.64
CA VAL A 147 2.82 3.10 -5.59
C VAL A 147 3.55 4.46 -5.64
N PRO A 148 2.97 5.54 -5.13
CA PRO A 148 3.68 6.81 -5.00
C PRO A 148 4.89 6.67 -4.08
N GLU A 149 5.98 7.39 -4.36
CA GLU A 149 7.19 7.42 -3.52
C GLU A 149 6.87 7.76 -2.06
N ILE A 150 5.96 8.72 -1.85
CA ILE A 150 5.50 9.15 -0.52
C ILE A 150 4.73 8.07 0.26
N ALA A 151 4.38 6.96 -0.39
CA ALA A 151 3.71 5.80 0.18
C ALA A 151 4.66 4.61 0.35
N LEU A 152 5.98 4.86 0.42
CA LEU A 152 6.99 3.84 0.68
C LEU A 152 7.95 4.29 1.77
N ALA A 153 8.22 3.40 2.72
CA ALA A 153 9.31 3.56 3.69
C ALA A 153 10.47 2.63 3.32
N LYS A 154 11.66 3.21 3.11
CA LYS A 154 12.91 2.44 3.03
C LYS A 154 13.23 1.78 4.36
N ILE A 155 13.60 0.51 4.32
CA ILE A 155 14.02 -0.27 5.49
C ILE A 155 15.45 -0.81 5.31
N ARG A 156 15.99 -1.35 6.40
CA ARG A 156 17.31 -2.00 6.38
C ARG A 156 17.32 -3.21 5.43
N PRO A 157 18.42 -3.46 4.70
CA PRO A 157 18.48 -4.53 3.69
C PRO A 157 18.50 -5.95 4.30
N ASP A 158 18.85 -6.09 5.57
CA ASP A 158 18.87 -7.36 6.31
C ASP A 158 17.57 -7.63 7.09
N ALA A 159 16.50 -6.88 6.82
CA ALA A 159 15.19 -7.14 7.39
C ALA A 159 14.51 -8.35 6.71
N PRO A 160 14.10 -9.39 7.47
CA PRO A 160 13.38 -10.53 6.89
C PRO A 160 11.96 -10.13 6.48
N PHE A 161 11.66 -10.19 5.18
CA PHE A 161 10.40 -9.72 4.60
C PHE A 161 9.15 -10.37 5.23
N ASP A 162 9.22 -11.67 5.53
CA ASP A 162 8.12 -12.45 6.13
C ASP A 162 7.81 -12.06 7.59
N LYS A 163 8.66 -11.24 8.22
CA LYS A 163 8.44 -10.69 9.56
C LYS A 163 8.07 -9.21 9.52
N VAL A 164 8.77 -8.44 8.69
CA VAL A 164 8.62 -6.98 8.69
C VAL A 164 7.41 -6.49 7.90
N CYS A 165 6.79 -7.33 7.06
CA CYS A 165 5.56 -6.96 6.36
C CYS A 165 4.42 -6.50 7.31
N TYR A 166 4.32 -7.10 8.50
CA TYR A 166 3.35 -6.71 9.54
C TYR A 166 3.59 -5.31 10.14
N ILE A 167 4.77 -4.73 9.96
CA ILE A 167 5.10 -3.36 10.36
C ILE A 167 4.36 -2.34 9.47
N GLY A 168 3.86 -2.75 8.29
CA GLY A 168 3.03 -1.88 7.45
C GLY A 168 1.65 -1.53 8.04
N CYS A 169 1.17 -2.30 9.03
CA CYS A 169 -0.12 -2.04 9.67
C CYS A 169 -0.21 -2.56 11.11
N GLY A 170 -0.45 -3.87 11.32
CA GLY A 170 -0.84 -4.41 12.62
C GLY A 170 0.12 -4.10 13.77
N VAL A 171 1.43 -4.31 13.56
CA VAL A 171 2.45 -4.08 14.60
C VAL A 171 2.54 -2.60 14.98
N THR A 172 2.68 -1.72 13.98
CA THR A 172 2.80 -0.27 14.22
C THR A 172 1.52 0.34 14.77
N THR A 173 0.36 -0.19 14.39
CA THR A 173 -0.93 0.28 14.90
C THR A 173 -1.08 -0.05 16.38
N GLY A 174 -0.81 -1.31 16.76
CA GLY A 174 -0.90 -1.76 18.16
C GLY A 174 0.11 -1.06 19.08
N VAL A 175 1.39 -1.07 18.69
CA VAL A 175 2.46 -0.38 19.45
C VAL A 175 2.20 1.13 19.48
N GLY A 176 1.78 1.67 18.34
CA GLY A 176 1.49 3.09 18.15
C GLY A 176 0.42 3.61 19.12
N ALA A 177 -0.67 2.84 19.26
CA ALA A 177 -1.78 3.16 20.15
C ALA A 177 -1.32 3.26 21.61
N VAL A 178 -0.51 2.32 22.08
CA VAL A 178 -0.03 2.30 23.47
C VAL A 178 0.98 3.41 23.73
N VAL A 179 2.00 3.53 22.87
CA VAL A 179 3.16 4.39 23.13
C VAL A 179 2.87 5.87 22.80
N PHE A 180 2.20 6.16 21.68
CA PHE A 180 2.07 7.53 21.19
C PHE A 180 0.70 8.15 21.46
N SER A 181 -0.38 7.36 21.37
CA SER A 181 -1.74 7.86 21.56
C SER A 181 -2.15 7.83 23.04
N ALA A 182 -2.15 6.65 23.67
CA ALA A 182 -2.53 6.47 25.06
C ALA A 182 -1.42 6.89 26.04
N LYS A 183 -0.15 6.77 25.63
CA LYS A 183 1.04 7.08 26.44
C LYS A 183 1.04 6.33 27.78
N VAL A 184 0.80 5.03 27.71
CA VAL A 184 0.73 4.16 28.89
C VAL A 184 2.06 4.21 29.67
N GLU A 185 1.97 4.40 30.98
CA GLU A 185 3.11 4.48 31.88
C GLU A 185 3.53 3.09 32.41
N ALA A 186 4.77 2.96 32.87
CA ALA A 186 5.26 1.69 33.41
C ALA A 186 4.51 1.32 34.70
N GLY A 187 3.92 0.11 34.72
CA GLY A 187 3.17 -0.41 35.87
C GLY A 187 1.67 -0.07 35.88
N ALA A 188 1.15 0.54 34.82
CA ALA A 188 -0.29 0.78 34.62
C ALA A 188 -1.08 -0.49 34.27
#